data_AF-A0A1G0HZ04-F1
#
_entry.id   AF-A0A1G0HZ04-F1
#
_cell.length_a   1.000
_cell.length_b   1.000
_cell.length_c   1.000
_cell.angle_alpha   90.00
_cell.angle_beta   90.00
_cell.angle_gamma   90.00
#
_symmetry.space_group_name_H-M   'P 1'
#
loop_
_entity.id
_entity.type
_entity.pdbx_description
1 polymer ?
#
loop_
_entity_poly.entity_id
_entity_poly.type
_entity_poly.pdbx_seq_one_letter_code
_entity_poly.pdbx_strand_id
1 'polypeptide(L)'
;MSYQRVNDVSDELISAVKELPFIRTHLFNALNPPKQNVVILKGARGVGKSTLLLQFLLKKKQENIKVLYLSADSTLLHTSLVEFAHE
;
A
#
# COMPACT_ATOMS: atom_id res chain seq x y z
N MET A 1 10.90 1.82 -20.24
CA MET A 1 11.64 2.32 -19.06
C MET A 1 10.58 2.49 -17.96
N SER A 2 9.93 1.40 -17.53
CA SER A 2 8.51 1.46 -17.13
C SER A 2 8.19 1.01 -15.69
N TYR A 3 9.05 0.21 -15.06
CA TYR A 3 8.88 -0.18 -13.64
C TYR A 3 9.19 0.93 -12.65
N GLN A 4 9.99 1.92 -13.06
CA GLN A 4 10.34 3.08 -12.23
C GLN A 4 9.06 3.83 -11.83
N ARG A 5 8.17 4.08 -12.81
CA ARG A 5 6.95 4.84 -12.61
C ARG A 5 5.95 4.15 -11.69
N VAL A 6 5.86 2.82 -11.74
CA VAL A 6 5.04 2.03 -10.80
C VAL A 6 5.55 2.19 -9.37
N ASN A 7 6.86 2.14 -9.18
CA ASN A 7 7.45 2.38 -7.87
C ASN A 7 7.21 3.81 -7.38
N ASP A 8 7.33 4.81 -8.26
CA ASP A 8 7.10 6.21 -7.91
C ASP A 8 5.66 6.45 -7.43
N VAL A 9 4.66 5.93 -8.15
CA VAL A 9 3.24 6.03 -7.76
C VAL A 9 2.97 5.28 -6.46
N SER A 10 3.53 4.08 -6.30
CA SER A 10 3.44 3.32 -5.04
C SER A 10 4.01 4.14 -3.88
N ASP A 11 5.18 4.74 -4.07
CA ASP A 11 5.88 5.51 -3.05
C ASP A 11 5.15 6.82 -2.69
N GLU A 12 4.54 7.49 -3.66
CA GLU A 12 3.68 8.65 -3.45
C GLU A 12 2.49 8.28 -2.56
N LEU A 13 1.76 7.22 -2.91
CA LEU A 13 0.58 6.75 -2.16
C LEU A 13 0.94 6.30 -0.73
N ILE A 14 2.05 5.60 -0.55
CA ILE A 14 2.54 5.20 0.78
C ILE A 14 2.98 6.42 1.59
N SER A 15 3.53 7.46 0.95
CA SER A 15 3.98 8.67 1.64
C SER A 15 2.81 9.58 2.03
N ALA A 16 1.73 9.61 1.24
CA ALA A 16 0.56 10.45 1.48
C ALA A 16 -0.10 10.21 2.85
N VAL A 17 -0.01 9.00 3.41
CA VAL A 17 -0.59 8.70 4.73
C VAL A 17 0.18 9.29 5.91
N LYS A 18 1.35 9.90 5.69
CA LYS A 18 2.10 10.65 6.72
C LYS A 18 1.32 11.86 7.24
N GLU A 19 0.52 12.48 6.38
CA GLU A 19 -0.26 13.68 6.69
C GLU A 19 -1.52 13.38 7.52
N LEU A 20 -1.81 12.09 7.79
CA LEU A 20 -2.98 11.71 8.57
C LEU A 20 -2.74 11.92 10.08
N PRO A 21 -3.72 12.48 10.82
CA PRO A 21 -3.55 12.84 12.23
C PRO A 21 -3.52 11.62 13.18
N PHE A 22 -3.79 10.42 12.68
CA PHE A 22 -3.84 9.20 13.49
C PHE A 22 -3.25 7.99 12.77
N ILE A 23 -2.65 7.08 13.53
CA ILE A 23 -2.05 5.84 13.03
C ILE A 23 -2.67 4.64 13.75
N ARG A 24 -3.10 3.63 12.98
CA ARG A 24 -3.79 2.43 13.50
C ARG A 24 -2.81 1.30 13.87
N THR A 25 -1.84 1.60 14.73
CA THR A 25 -0.73 0.68 15.07
C THR A 25 -1.16 -0.66 15.69
N HIS A 26 -2.26 -0.68 16.43
CA HIS A 26 -2.76 -1.87 17.13
C HIS A 26 -3.07 -3.08 16.22
N LEU A 27 -3.29 -2.84 14.91
CA LEU A 27 -3.58 -3.91 13.94
C LEU A 27 -2.35 -4.39 13.16
N PHE A 28 -1.18 -3.77 13.32
CA PHE A 28 -0.01 -4.10 12.51
C PHE A 28 0.52 -5.51 12.78
N ASN A 29 0.42 -5.99 14.02
CA ASN A 29 0.82 -7.35 14.36
C ASN A 29 -0.03 -8.40 13.63
N ALA A 30 -1.31 -8.11 13.40
CA ALA A 30 -2.20 -8.98 12.63
C ALA A 30 -1.88 -8.98 11.13
N LEU A 31 -1.21 -7.93 10.62
CA LEU A 31 -0.78 -7.82 9.22
C LEU A 31 0.61 -8.43 8.96
N ASN A 32 1.32 -8.87 9.99
CA ASN A 32 2.65 -9.48 9.87
C ASN A 32 2.75 -10.77 10.70
N PRO A 33 1.95 -11.80 10.39
CA PRO A 33 1.97 -13.05 11.16
C PRO A 33 3.31 -13.78 10.99
N PRO A 34 3.80 -14.49 12.03
CA PRO A 34 5.10 -15.15 12.00
C PRO A 34 5.19 -16.35 11.05
N LYS A 35 4.05 -16.87 10.57
CA LYS A 35 3.96 -17.98 9.61
C LYS A 35 2.85 -17.67 8.59
N GLN A 36 3.07 -18.04 7.32
CA GLN A 36 2.20 -17.82 6.16
C GLN A 36 2.20 -16.37 5.62
N ASN A 37 2.64 -16.23 4.36
CA ASN A 37 3.02 -14.97 3.71
C ASN A 37 1.86 -14.29 2.96
N VAL A 38 0.62 -14.55 3.34
CA VAL A 38 -0.58 -13.96 2.71
C VAL A 38 -1.59 -13.61 3.78
N VAL A 39 -1.97 -12.34 3.84
CA VAL A 39 -2.97 -11.82 4.78
C VAL A 39 -4.13 -11.21 3.99
N ILE A 40 -5.36 -11.58 4.34
CA ILE A 40 -6.57 -11.01 3.76
C ILE A 40 -7.21 -10.06 4.77
N LEU A 41 -7.29 -8.78 4.41
CA LEU A 41 -7.99 -7.77 5.20
C LEU A 41 -9.41 -7.55 4.65
N LYS A 42 -10.42 -8.00 5.38
CA LYS A 42 -11.85 -7.85 5.03
C LYS A 42 -12.55 -6.85 5.96
N GLY A 43 -13.53 -6.13 5.43
CA GLY A 43 -14.38 -5.21 6.19
C GLY A 43 -15.26 -4.35 5.28
N ALA A 44 -16.23 -3.66 5.87
CA ALA A 44 -17.16 -2.79 5.15
C ALA A 44 -16.45 -1.71 4.31
N ARG A 45 -17.13 -1.19 3.27
CA ARG A 45 -16.63 -0.05 2.47
C ARG A 45 -16.47 1.18 3.38
N GLY A 46 -15.41 1.96 3.18
CA GLY A 46 -15.16 3.18 3.96
C GLY A 46 -14.55 2.98 5.36
N VAL A 47 -14.40 1.75 5.86
CA VAL A 47 -13.85 1.49 7.22
C VAL A 47 -12.35 1.82 7.37
N GLY A 48 -11.65 2.18 6.29
CA GLY A 48 -10.22 2.54 6.29
C GLY A 48 -9.26 1.36 6.07
N LYS A 49 -9.65 0.36 5.27
CA LYS A 49 -8.78 -0.80 4.92
C LYS A 49 -7.53 -0.36 4.18
N SER A 50 -7.68 0.40 3.09
CA SER A 50 -6.55 0.90 2.30
C SER A 50 -5.67 1.83 3.12
N THR A 51 -6.28 2.67 3.96
CA THR A 51 -5.56 3.52 4.93
C THR A 51 -4.69 2.69 5.88
N LEU A 52 -5.24 1.62 6.47
CA LEU A 52 -4.49 0.73 7.35
C LEU A 52 -3.32 0.05 6.62
N LEU A 53 -3.55 -0.46 5.40
CA LEU A 53 -2.51 -1.08 4.59
C LEU A 53 -1.38 -0.09 4.26
N LEU A 54 -1.71 1.11 3.78
CA LEU A 54 -0.71 2.13 3.45
C LEU A 54 0.10 2.56 4.69
N GLN A 55 -0.56 2.74 5.85
CA GLN A 55 0.12 3.04 7.11
C GLN A 55 1.08 1.90 7.54
N PHE A 56 0.67 0.65 7.35
CA PHE A 56 1.51 -0.51 7.61
C PHE A 56 2.73 -0.56 6.66
N LEU A 57 2.51 -0.33 5.36
CA LEU A 57 3.60 -0.30 4.38
C LEU A 57 4.58 0.85 4.66
N LEU A 58 4.09 2.02 5.06
CA LEU A 58 4.94 3.14 5.48
C LEU A 58 5.81 2.73 6.67
N LYS A 59 5.24 2.06 7.68
CA LYS A 59 6.00 1.56 8.83
C LYS A 59 7.07 0.55 8.40
N LYS A 60 6.75 -0.38 7.49
CA LYS A 60 7.71 -1.34 6.95
C LYS A 60 8.82 -0.67 6.16
N LYS A 61 8.50 0.36 5.38
CA LYS A 61 9.49 1.19 4.68
C LYS A 61 10.46 1.89 5.65
N GLN A 62 9.94 2.43 6.76
CA GLN A 62 10.76 3.01 7.84
C GLN A 62 11.66 1.98 8.54
N GLU A 63 11.28 0.71 8.54
CA GLU A 63 12.10 -0.43 9.00
C GLU A 63 13.11 -0.91 7.94
N ASN A 64 13.30 -0.15 6.86
CA ASN A 64 14.15 -0.49 5.70
C ASN A 64 13.70 -1.76 4.94
N ILE A 65 12.43 -2.14 5.05
CA ILE A 65 11.85 -3.24 4.29
C ILE A 65 11.35 -2.71 2.95
N LYS A 66 11.71 -3.38 1.85
CA LYS A 66 11.19 -3.06 0.52
C LYS A 66 9.70 -3.39 0.43
N VAL A 67 8.92 -2.44 -0.02
CA VAL A 67 7.45 -2.54 -0.12
C VAL A 67 6.99 -2.11 -1.50
N LEU A 68 5.84 -2.63 -1.93
CA LEU A 68 5.15 -2.24 -3.15
C LEU A 68 3.65 -2.20 -2.89
N TYR A 69 2.99 -1.08 -3.22
CA TYR A 69 1.56 -0.94 -3.17
C TYR A 69 0.97 -1.00 -4.58
N LEU A 70 0.10 -1.99 -4.82
CA LEU A 70 -0.64 -2.13 -6.06
C LEU A 70 -2.13 -1.96 -5.78
N SER A 71 -2.77 -1.05 -6.50
CA SER A 71 -4.20 -0.79 -6.39
C SER A 71 -4.88 -1.06 -7.72
N ALA A 72 -5.88 -1.93 -7.72
CA ALA A 72 -6.78 -2.12 -8.86
C ALA A 72 -7.85 -1.02 -8.97
N ASP A 73 -8.04 -0.24 -7.90
CA ASP A 73 -9.05 0.81 -7.80
C ASP A 73 -8.46 2.22 -7.97
N SER A 74 -7.19 2.33 -8.39
CA SER A 74 -6.53 3.63 -8.50
C SER A 74 -7.15 4.44 -9.64
N THR A 75 -7.80 5.56 -9.32
CA THR A 75 -8.22 6.55 -10.31
C THR A 75 -7.04 7.30 -10.95
N LEU A 76 -5.82 7.09 -10.46
CA LEU A 76 -4.60 7.71 -11.00
C LEU A 76 -4.11 7.03 -12.28
N LEU A 77 -4.56 5.80 -12.55
CA LEU A 77 -4.21 5.07 -13.77
C LEU A 77 -5.43 5.06 -14.69
N HIS A 78 -5.30 5.70 -15.86
CA HIS A 78 -6.32 5.67 -16.90
C HIS A 78 -6.21 4.43 -17.80
N THR A 79 -5.19 3.60 -17.59
CA THR A 79 -4.84 2.41 -18.36
C THR A 79 -4.74 1.19 -17.45
N SER A 80 -4.70 0.00 -18.03
CA SER A 80 -4.45 -1.22 -17.25
C SER A 80 -3.05 -1.21 -16.63
N LEU A 81 -2.86 -1.95 -15.54
CA LEU A 81 -1.54 -2.08 -14.90
C LEU A 81 -0.46 -2.62 -15.86
N VAL A 82 -0.84 -3.46 -16.81
CA VAL A 82 0.08 -4.02 -17.82
C VAL A 82 0.52 -2.91 -18.78
N GLU A 83 -0.42 -2.13 -19.30
CA GLU A 83 -0.13 -1.01 -20.20
C GLU A 83 0.74 0.04 -19.50
N PHE A 84 0.37 0.44 -18.27
CA PHE A 84 1.14 1.39 -17.48
C PHE A 84 2.56 0.89 -17.18
N ALA A 85 2.74 -0.41 -16.98
CA ALA A 85 4.05 -1.01 -16.77
C ALA A 85 4.87 -1.20 -18.07
N HIS A 86 4.38 -0.77 -19.23
CA HIS A 86 5.14 -0.82 -20.50
C HIS A 86 5.41 0.57 -21.10
N GLU A 87 4.71 1.61 -20.65
CA GLU A 87 5.00 3.03 -20.92
C GLU A 87 6.35 3.48 -20.33
#